data_AF-A0A1N6RT99-F1
#
_entry.id   AF-A0A1N6RT99-F1
#
_cell.length_a   1.000
_cell.length_b   1.000
_cell.length_c   1.000
_cell.angle_alpha   90.00
_cell.angle_beta   90.00
_cell.angle_gamma   90.00
#
_symmetry.space_group_name_H-M   'P 1'
#
loop_
_entity.id
_entity.type
_entity.pdbx_description
1 polymer ?
#
loop_
_entity_poly.entity_id
_entity_poly.type
_entity_poly.pdbx_seq_one_letter_code
_entity_poly.pdbx_strand_id
1 'polypeptide(L)'
;MKKIIFLSVILLSVFNITAQSGKLVEDGLFKVNALLPGVSYEVGVGERTAINAEAIIGFALRGTSNVETEFGLYLGFAADF
;
A
#
# COMPACT_ATOMS: atom_id res chain seq x y z
N MET A 1 29.91 38.63 9.98
CA MET A 1 29.34 37.75 8.93
C MET A 1 29.24 36.29 9.37
N LYS A 2 30.33 35.62 9.81
CA LYS A 2 30.29 34.21 10.27
C LYS A 2 29.25 33.89 11.37
N LYS A 3 29.03 34.81 12.32
CA LYS A 3 28.03 34.65 13.40
C LYS A 3 26.57 34.63 12.89
N ILE A 4 26.29 35.38 11.83
CA ILE A 4 24.95 35.44 11.21
C ILE A 4 24.66 34.14 10.46
N ILE A 5 25.68 33.58 9.79
CA ILE A 5 25.59 32.30 9.07
C ILE A 5 25.29 31.16 10.04
N PHE A 6 25.99 31.11 11.19
CA PHE A 6 25.73 30.10 12.22
C PHE A 6 24.31 30.20 12.78
N LEU A 7 23.83 31.42 13.02
CA LEU A 7 22.47 31.65 13.52
C LEU A 7 21.40 31.21 12.51
N SER A 8 21.62 31.47 11.22
CA SER A 8 20.69 31.02 10.17
C SER A 8 20.61 29.50 10.03
N VAL A 9 21.74 28.78 10.18
CA VAL A 9 21.75 27.32 10.11
C VAL A 9 20.98 26.71 11.29
N ILE A 10 21.14 27.27 12.49
CA ILE A 10 20.42 26.80 13.68
C ILE A 10 18.92 27.06 13.52
N LEU A 11 18.52 28.27 13.10
CA LEU A 11 17.10 28.60 12.86
C LEU A 11 16.44 27.68 11.83
N LEU A 12 17.13 27.35 10.73
CA LEU A 12 16.62 26.44 9.70
C LEU A 12 16.46 24.98 10.19
N SER A 13 17.27 24.54 11.17
CA SER A 13 17.16 23.18 11.72
C SER A 13 15.90 22.97 12.58
N VAL A 14 15.36 24.02 13.22
CA VAL A 14 14.19 23.90 14.11
C VAL A 14 12.90 23.65 13.33
N PHE A 15 12.79 24.13 12.10
CA PHE A 15 11.60 23.97 11.27
C PHE A 15 11.45 22.57 10.63
N ASN A 16 12.47 21.71 10.73
CA ASN A 16 12.44 20.37 10.13
C ASN A 16 11.99 19.26 11.10
N ILE A 17 11.63 19.60 12.35
CA ILE A 17 11.33 18.61 13.40
C ILE A 17 9.93 17.98 13.22
N THR A 18 9.02 18.60 12.46
CA THR A 18 7.62 18.18 12.32
C THR A 18 7.31 17.23 11.15
N ALA A 19 8.32 16.69 10.46
CA ALA A 19 8.11 15.79 9.32
C ALA A 19 7.85 14.32 9.71
N GLN A 20 8.01 13.94 10.99
CA GLN A 20 7.72 12.58 11.44
C GLN A 20 6.23 12.45 11.76
N SER A 21 5.48 11.86 10.84
CA SER A 21 4.14 11.36 11.11
C SER A 21 4.22 10.21 12.12
N GLY A 22 3.40 10.24 13.17
CA GLY A 22 3.23 9.09 14.07
C GLY A 22 2.45 7.94 13.43
N LYS A 23 1.87 8.16 12.24
CA LYS A 23 1.16 7.13 11.49
C LYS A 23 2.17 6.12 10.96
N LEU A 24 1.98 4.86 11.31
CA LEU A 24 2.79 3.71 10.88
C LEU A 24 2.22 3.03 9.63
N VAL A 25 1.29 3.69 8.96
CA VAL A 25 0.69 3.26 7.69
C VAL A 25 0.61 4.45 6.74
N GLU A 26 0.68 4.17 5.44
CA GLU A 26 0.63 5.19 4.40
C GLU A 26 -0.80 5.74 4.21
N ASP A 27 -0.93 7.01 3.82
CA ASP A 27 -2.24 7.60 3.50
C ASP A 27 -2.86 6.98 2.24
N GLY A 28 -2.01 6.54 1.31
CA GLY A 28 -2.42 5.89 0.07
C GLY A 28 -1.23 5.22 -0.59
N LEU A 29 -1.34 3.92 -0.87
CA LEU A 29 -0.30 3.13 -1.50
C LEU A 29 -0.88 2.28 -2.64
N PHE A 30 -0.47 2.60 -3.86
CA PHE A 30 -0.77 1.79 -5.04
C PHE A 30 0.31 0.72 -5.24
N LYS A 31 -0.11 -0.53 -5.39
CA LYS A 31 0.75 -1.71 -5.49
C LYS A 31 0.45 -2.45 -6.80
N VAL A 32 1.50 -2.94 -7.44
CA VAL A 32 1.41 -3.85 -8.59
C VAL A 32 2.05 -5.16 -8.20
N ASN A 33 1.31 -6.27 -8.34
CA ASN A 33 1.78 -7.59 -7.95
C ASN A 33 2.14 -8.41 -9.20
N ALA A 34 3.37 -8.93 -9.23
CA ALA A 34 3.87 -9.74 -10.34
C ALA A 34 3.60 -11.24 -10.15
N LEU A 35 3.56 -11.73 -8.90
CA LEU A 35 3.41 -13.16 -8.59
C LEU A 35 1.94 -13.58 -8.65
N LEU A 36 1.05 -12.73 -8.14
CA LEU A 36 -0.39 -12.83 -8.34
C LEU A 36 -0.79 -11.61 -9.18
N PRO A 37 -0.78 -11.72 -10.52
CA PRO A 37 -0.96 -10.59 -11.41
C PRO A 37 -2.18 -9.76 -11.02
N GLY A 38 -1.96 -8.50 -10.68
CA GLY A 38 -3.01 -7.68 -10.11
C GLY A 38 -2.51 -6.34 -9.62
N VAL A 39 -3.45 -5.54 -9.16
CA VAL A 39 -3.21 -4.24 -8.55
C VAL A 39 -3.95 -4.16 -7.23
N SER A 40 -3.35 -3.47 -6.26
CA SER A 40 -4.03 -3.14 -5.01
C SER A 40 -3.84 -1.68 -4.66
N TYR A 41 -4.79 -1.18 -3.88
CA TYR A 41 -4.74 0.15 -3.30
C TYR A 41 -5.00 0.05 -1.80
N GLU A 42 -4.06 0.55 -1.02
CA GLU A 42 -4.10 0.54 0.44
C GLU A 42 -4.27 1.95 0.97
N VAL A 43 -5.14 2.13 1.95
CA VAL A 43 -5.46 3.42 2.58
C VAL A 43 -5.38 3.29 4.10
N GLY A 44 -4.49 4.05 4.72
CA GLY A 44 -4.39 4.13 6.18
C GLY A 44 -5.62 4.82 6.79
N VAL A 45 -6.37 4.10 7.62
CA VAL A 45 -7.58 4.59 8.32
C VAL A 45 -7.33 4.88 9.81
N GLY A 46 -6.18 4.47 10.35
CA GLY A 46 -5.76 4.74 11.73
C GLY A 46 -4.24 4.92 11.84
N GLU A 47 -3.74 4.97 13.07
CA GLU A 47 -2.28 5.06 13.32
C GLU A 47 -1.54 3.82 12.84
N ARG A 48 -2.19 2.64 12.91
CA ARG A 48 -1.59 1.33 12.58
C ARG A 48 -2.52 0.43 11.77
N THR A 49 -3.59 1.00 11.22
CA THR A 49 -4.66 0.26 10.55
C THR A 49 -4.84 0.84 9.16
N ALA A 50 -4.85 -0.04 8.16
CA ALA A 50 -5.10 0.30 6.78
C ALA A 50 -6.14 -0.65 6.20
N ILE A 51 -6.88 -0.18 5.21
CA ILE A 51 -7.75 -1.03 4.40
C ILE A 51 -7.07 -1.23 3.07
N ASN A 52 -6.96 -2.48 2.63
CA ASN A 52 -6.41 -2.83 1.33
C ASN A 52 -7.53 -3.37 0.43
N ALA A 53 -7.58 -2.89 -0.80
CA ALA A 53 -8.48 -3.40 -1.84
C ALA A 53 -7.64 -3.92 -3.01
N GLU A 54 -7.97 -5.10 -3.51
CA GLU A 54 -7.19 -5.79 -4.55
C GLU A 54 -8.07 -6.25 -5.71
N ALA A 55 -7.55 -6.08 -6.92
CA ALA A 55 -8.06 -6.69 -8.14
C ALA A 55 -6.98 -7.60 -8.72
N ILE A 56 -7.29 -8.89 -8.86
CA ILE A 56 -6.35 -9.93 -9.28
C ILE A 56 -6.82 -10.63 -10.56
N ILE A 57 -5.87 -11.17 -11.31
CA ILE A 57 -6.08 -12.17 -12.36
C ILE A 57 -5.53 -13.48 -11.80
N GLY A 58 -6.43 -14.34 -11.35
CA GLY A 58 -6.09 -15.61 -10.71
C GLY A 58 -6.42 -16.81 -11.60
N PHE A 59 -5.65 -17.88 -11.46
CA PHE A 59 -6.03 -19.19 -12.00
C PHE A 59 -7.05 -19.85 -11.08
N ALA A 60 -8.16 -20.34 -11.64
CA ALA A 60 -9.11 -21.17 -10.90
C ALA A 60 -9.45 -22.43 -11.69
N LEU A 61 -9.77 -23.49 -10.95
CA LEU A 61 -10.19 -24.78 -11.47
C LEU A 61 -11.48 -25.20 -10.77
N ARG A 62 -12.48 -25.62 -11.54
CA ARG A 62 -13.75 -26.17 -11.06
C ARG A 62 -13.91 -27.60 -11.58
N GLY A 63 -14.10 -28.54 -10.66
CA GLY A 63 -14.40 -29.93 -10.99
C GLY A 63 -15.02 -30.65 -9.79
N THR A 64 -15.92 -31.59 -10.04
CA THR A 64 -16.52 -32.48 -9.03
C THR A 64 -16.96 -33.79 -9.70
N SER A 65 -17.40 -34.78 -8.92
CA SER A 65 -17.88 -36.07 -9.46
C SER A 65 -19.01 -35.85 -10.49
N ASN A 66 -18.87 -36.47 -11.67
CA ASN A 66 -19.79 -36.32 -12.80
C ASN A 66 -19.89 -34.90 -13.42
N VAL A 67 -18.88 -34.04 -13.21
CA VAL A 67 -18.77 -32.73 -13.87
C VAL A 67 -17.42 -32.65 -14.59
N GLU A 68 -17.42 -32.21 -15.85
CA GLU A 68 -16.19 -32.00 -16.61
C GLU A 68 -15.32 -30.92 -15.96
N THR A 69 -14.02 -31.16 -15.90
CA THR A 69 -13.09 -30.23 -15.25
C THR A 69 -12.88 -29.01 -16.14
N GLU A 70 -13.16 -27.84 -15.59
CA GLU A 70 -12.93 -26.56 -16.25
C GLU A 70 -11.84 -25.79 -15.49
N PHE A 71 -10.95 -25.11 -16.21
CA PHE A 71 -9.96 -24.22 -15.62
C PHE A 71 -9.75 -22.98 -16.48
N GLY A 72 -9.26 -21.91 -15.88
CA GLY A 72 -9.00 -20.68 -16.60
C GLY A 72 -8.45 -19.57 -15.72
N LEU A 73 -8.25 -18.41 -16.36
CA LEU A 73 -7.93 -17.16 -15.68
C LEU A 73 -9.20 -16.37 -15.42
N TYR A 74 -9.37 -15.90 -14.19
CA TYR A 74 -10.54 -15.17 -13.73
C TYR A 74 -10.13 -13.88 -13.04
N LEU A 75 -10.96 -12.85 -13.21
CA LEU A 75 -10.86 -11.63 -12.41
C LEU A 75 -11.39 -11.92 -11.01
N GLY A 76 -10.61 -11.53 -10.00
CA GLY A 76 -10.97 -11.59 -8.59
C GLY A 76 -10.88 -10.22 -7.95
N PHE A 77 -11.71 -10.01 -6.92
CA PHE A 77 -11.69 -8.81 -6.10
C PHE A 77 -11.66 -9.24 -4.63
N ALA A 78 -10.82 -8.58 -3.84
CA ALA A 78 -10.69 -8.84 -2.41
C ALA A 78 -10.50 -7.52 -1.64
N ALA A 79 -10.83 -7.54 -0.36
CA ALA A 79 -10.53 -6.46 0.56
C ALA A 79 -10.20 -7.01 1.96
N ASP A 80 -9.23 -6.39 2.64
CA ASP A 80 -8.72 -6.76 3.96
C ASP A 80 -8.39 -5.52 4.82
N PHE A 81 -8.26 -5.71 6.15
CA PHE A 81 -8.05 -4.66 7.15
C PHE A 81 -7.08 -5.08 8.27
#